data_AF-A0A369WFI0-F1
#
_entry.id   AF-A0A369WFI0-F1
#
_cell.length_a   1.000
_cell.length_b   1.000
_cell.length_c   1.000
_cell.angle_alpha   90.00
_cell.angle_beta   90.00
_cell.angle_gamma   90.00
#
_symmetry.space_group_name_H-M   'P 1'
#
loop_
_entity.id
_entity.type
_entity.pdbx_description
1 polymer ?
#
loop_
_entity_poly.entity_id
_entity_poly.type
_entity_poly.pdbx_seq_one_letter_code
_entity_poly.pdbx_strand_id
1 'polypeptide(L)'
;MTETAESKVRLEFDLHISHLTSTHVAFINDTSKVAGFLLLALGWYATSGDARDFLSVTPMMTNLAAVAIASAYLLSVCASWVAYRVSANAIRRLRELDYLPPSAYEGRVLGPITFAACVGGNGILAGLLIAALLIGS
;
A
#
# COMPACT_ATOMS: atom_id res chain seq x y z
N MET A 1 38.24 -17.44 -17.11
CA MET A 1 36.82 -17.80 -17.40
C MET A 1 35.89 -17.64 -16.20
N THR A 2 36.40 -17.25 -15.02
CA THR A 2 35.62 -17.00 -13.79
C THR A 2 35.01 -15.59 -13.72
N GLU A 3 35.68 -14.58 -14.27
CA GLU A 3 35.28 -13.16 -14.23
C GLU A 3 33.92 -12.87 -14.90
N THR A 4 33.60 -13.60 -15.98
CA THR A 4 32.33 -13.47 -16.70
C THR A 4 31.13 -14.07 -15.95
N ALA A 5 31.36 -15.10 -15.14
CA ALA A 5 30.29 -15.74 -14.36
C ALA A 5 29.93 -14.89 -13.14
N GLU A 6 30.94 -14.37 -12.43
CA GLU A 6 30.76 -13.48 -11.29
C GLU A 6 30.11 -12.15 -11.70
N SER A 7 30.51 -11.58 -12.84
CA SER A 7 29.87 -10.39 -13.43
C SER A 7 28.37 -10.60 -13.69
N LYS A 8 27.97 -11.78 -14.18
CA LYS A 8 26.57 -12.09 -14.49
C LYS A 8 25.72 -12.25 -13.23
N VAL A 9 26.24 -12.96 -12.22
CA VAL A 9 25.57 -13.14 -10.91
C VAL A 9 25.38 -11.78 -10.22
N ARG A 10 26.40 -10.91 -10.27
CA ARG A 10 26.31 -9.57 -9.72
C ARG A 10 25.25 -8.70 -10.43
N LEU A 11 25.18 -8.76 -11.76
CA LEU A 11 24.17 -8.04 -12.54
C LEU A 11 22.74 -8.49 -12.18
N GLU A 12 22.52 -9.81 -12.08
CA GLU A 12 21.22 -10.38 -11.69
C GLU A 12 20.84 -9.97 -10.26
N PHE A 13 21.80 -9.97 -9.32
CA PHE A 13 21.61 -9.47 -7.96
C PHE A 13 21.22 -7.98 -7.95
N ASP A 14 21.98 -7.13 -8.63
CA ASP A 14 21.74 -5.68 -8.68
C ASP A 14 20.35 -5.37 -9.27
N LEU A 15 19.92 -6.11 -10.29
CA LEU A 15 18.60 -5.97 -10.90
C LEU A 15 17.48 -6.32 -9.91
N HIS A 16 17.60 -7.43 -9.19
CA HIS A 16 16.60 -7.84 -8.20
C HIS A 16 16.53 -6.89 -7.01
N ILE A 17 17.66 -6.38 -6.53
CA ILE A 17 17.72 -5.39 -5.45
C ILE A 17 17.12 -4.06 -5.87
N SER A 18 17.41 -3.59 -7.08
CA SER A 18 16.84 -2.36 -7.63
C SER A 18 15.32 -2.48 -7.73
N HIS A 19 14.82 -3.61 -8.23
CA HIS A 19 13.39 -3.87 -8.33
C HIS A 19 12.70 -3.95 -6.95
N LEU A 20 13.33 -4.60 -5.96
CA LEU A 20 12.83 -4.65 -4.57
C LEU A 20 12.74 -3.26 -3.95
N THR A 21 13.80 -2.46 -4.10
CA THR A 21 13.86 -1.10 -3.56
C THR A 21 12.80 -0.21 -4.21
N SER A 22 12.66 -0.27 -5.54
CA SER A 22 11.63 0.47 -6.27
C SER A 22 10.23 0.07 -5.83
N THR A 23 9.97 -1.23 -5.67
CA THR A 23 8.67 -1.74 -5.20
C THR A 23 8.34 -1.25 -3.79
N HIS A 24 9.33 -1.28 -2.88
CA HIS A 24 9.14 -0.83 -1.51
C HIS A 24 8.85 0.67 -1.44
N VAL A 25 9.65 1.50 -2.14
CA VAL A 25 9.43 2.95 -2.19
C VAL A 25 8.07 3.29 -2.81
N ALA A 26 7.70 2.63 -3.91
CA ALA A 26 6.40 2.82 -4.55
C ALA A 26 5.25 2.44 -3.60
N PHE A 27 5.36 1.30 -2.92
CA PHE A 27 4.36 0.85 -1.95
C PHE A 27 4.14 1.88 -0.82
N ILE A 28 5.20 2.38 -0.21
CA ILE A 28 5.08 3.36 0.88
C ILE A 28 4.48 4.66 0.36
N ASN A 29 4.94 5.13 -0.80
CA ASN A 29 4.44 6.35 -1.42
C ASN A 29 2.96 6.26 -1.80
N ASP A 30 2.51 5.13 -2.34
CA ASP A 30 1.11 4.96 -2.72
C ASP A 30 0.22 4.75 -1.51
N THR A 31 0.69 4.02 -0.49
CA THR A 31 0.00 3.89 0.79
C THR A 31 -0.19 5.26 1.46
N SER A 32 0.85 6.11 1.48
CA SER A 32 0.78 7.42 2.12
C SER A 32 -0.15 8.39 1.38
N LYS A 33 -0.23 8.32 0.05
CA LYS A 33 -1.24 9.07 -0.74
C LYS A 33 -2.66 8.66 -0.38
N VAL A 34 -2.93 7.35 -0.25
CA VAL A 34 -4.25 6.85 0.16
C VAL A 34 -4.58 7.34 1.58
N ALA A 35 -3.64 7.22 2.52
CA ALA A 35 -3.81 7.71 3.88
C ALA A 35 -4.11 9.22 3.91
N GLY A 36 -3.34 10.01 3.15
CA GLY A 36 -3.52 11.45 3.04
C GLY A 36 -4.88 11.83 2.46
N PHE A 37 -5.31 11.15 1.40
CA PHE A 37 -6.65 11.35 0.83
C PHE A 37 -7.76 11.04 1.85
N LEU A 38 -7.67 9.91 2.55
CA LEU A 38 -8.66 9.52 3.55
C LEU A 38 -8.72 10.51 4.73
N LEU A 39 -7.58 10.97 5.21
CA LEU A 39 -7.51 11.99 6.28
C LEU A 39 -8.09 13.32 5.84
N LEU A 40 -7.80 13.76 4.61
CA LEU A 40 -8.37 14.99 4.05
C LEU A 40 -9.88 14.87 3.88
N ALA A 41 -10.37 13.75 3.36
CA ALA A 41 -11.81 13.50 3.21
C ALA A 41 -12.52 13.47 4.56
N LEU A 42 -11.92 12.84 5.58
CA LEU A 42 -12.44 12.80 6.95
C LEU A 42 -12.47 14.20 7.58
N GLY A 43 -11.38 14.95 7.48
CA GLY A 43 -11.31 16.33 8.00
C GLY A 43 -12.29 17.26 7.28
N TRP A 44 -12.44 17.11 5.96
CA TRP A 44 -13.41 17.84 5.16
C TRP A 44 -14.84 17.54 5.64
N TYR A 45 -15.21 16.26 5.75
CA TYR A 45 -16.53 15.86 6.21
C TYR A 45 -16.83 16.34 7.64
N ALA A 46 -15.84 16.28 8.53
CA ALA A 46 -16.00 16.72 9.92
C ALA A 46 -16.20 18.24 10.05
N THR A 47 -15.63 19.04 9.16
CA THR A 47 -15.65 20.51 9.24
C THR A 47 -16.72 21.17 8.37
N SER A 48 -17.12 20.53 7.27
CA SER A 48 -18.15 21.07 6.38
C SER A 48 -19.56 20.77 6.91
N GLY A 49 -20.31 21.82 7.25
CA GLY A 49 -21.75 21.73 7.56
C GLY A 49 -22.56 21.36 6.32
N ASP A 50 -22.35 22.10 5.23
CA ASP A 50 -23.06 21.91 3.95
C ASP A 50 -22.95 20.48 3.40
N ALA A 51 -21.78 19.84 3.54
CA ALA A 51 -21.60 18.46 3.09
C ALA A 51 -22.45 17.47 3.91
N ARG A 52 -22.54 17.67 5.23
CA ARG A 52 -23.37 16.83 6.11
C ARG A 52 -24.86 17.05 5.86
N ASP A 53 -25.26 18.30 5.65
CA ASP A 53 -26.65 18.65 5.32
C ASP A 53 -27.06 18.07 3.96
N PHE A 54 -26.18 18.11 2.96
CA PHE A 54 -26.46 17.50 1.66
C PHE A 54 -26.59 15.97 1.75
N LEU A 55 -25.71 15.32 2.50
CA LEU A 55 -25.68 13.86 2.64
C LEU A 55 -26.83 13.33 3.52
N SER A 56 -27.28 14.08 4.52
CA SER A 56 -28.43 13.70 5.35
C SER A 56 -29.75 13.72 4.58
N VAL A 57 -29.88 14.61 3.59
CA VAL A 57 -31.09 14.71 2.75
C VAL A 57 -31.19 13.56 1.76
N THR A 58 -30.07 12.97 1.32
CA THR A 58 -30.08 11.94 0.26
C THR A 58 -29.32 10.68 0.69
N PRO A 59 -29.98 9.72 1.37
CA PRO A 59 -29.31 8.50 1.88
C PRO A 59 -28.70 7.63 0.77
N MET A 60 -29.21 7.73 -0.46
CA MET A 60 -28.61 7.08 -1.62
C MET A 60 -27.18 7.58 -1.91
N MET A 61 -26.94 8.89 -1.77
CA MET A 61 -25.61 9.50 -2.01
C MET A 61 -24.61 9.10 -0.93
N THR A 62 -25.06 9.04 0.32
CA THR A 62 -24.25 8.53 1.45
C THR A 62 -23.82 7.08 1.22
N ASN A 63 -24.76 6.22 0.84
CA ASN A 63 -24.47 4.81 0.54
C ASN A 63 -23.51 4.67 -0.65
N LEU A 64 -23.70 5.45 -1.72
CA LEU A 64 -22.78 5.46 -2.87
C LEU A 64 -21.37 5.91 -2.48
N ALA A 65 -21.25 6.95 -1.65
CA ALA A 65 -19.95 7.42 -1.16
C ALA A 65 -19.26 6.35 -0.29
N ALA A 66 -19.99 5.72 0.62
CA ALA A 66 -19.48 4.63 1.45
C ALA A 66 -19.00 3.44 0.61
N VAL A 67 -19.79 3.01 -0.39
CA VAL A 67 -19.41 1.93 -1.32
C VAL A 67 -18.21 2.31 -2.16
N ALA A 68 -18.11 3.56 -2.63
CA ALA A 68 -16.96 4.04 -3.39
C ALA A 68 -15.67 3.98 -2.56
N ILE A 69 -15.71 4.43 -1.30
CA ILE A 69 -14.57 4.36 -0.38
C ILE A 69 -14.18 2.91 -0.10
N ALA A 70 -15.15 2.04 0.18
CA ALA A 70 -14.90 0.62 0.40
C ALA A 70 -14.26 -0.05 -0.82
N SER A 71 -14.76 0.25 -2.01
CA SER A 71 -14.24 -0.28 -3.27
C SER A 71 -12.83 0.21 -3.56
N ALA A 72 -12.56 1.50 -3.37
CA ALA A 72 -11.23 2.08 -3.53
C ALA A 72 -10.23 1.48 -2.54
N TYR A 73 -10.63 1.28 -1.28
CA TYR A 73 -9.81 0.60 -0.30
C TYR A 73 -9.52 -0.85 -0.71
N LEU A 74 -10.52 -1.63 -1.11
CA LEU A 74 -10.32 -3.01 -1.57
C LEU A 74 -9.38 -3.09 -2.77
N LEU A 75 -9.52 -2.19 -3.74
CA LEU A 75 -8.59 -2.09 -4.87
C LEU A 75 -7.16 -1.79 -4.41
N SER A 76 -6.98 -0.89 -3.43
CA SER A 76 -5.68 -0.59 -2.84
C SER A 76 -5.07 -1.83 -2.16
N VAL A 77 -5.88 -2.60 -1.41
CA VAL A 77 -5.43 -3.84 -0.75
C VAL A 77 -5.00 -4.87 -1.78
N CYS A 78 -5.77 -5.04 -2.86
CA CYS A 78 -5.42 -5.94 -3.95
C CYS A 78 -4.10 -5.55 -4.62
N ALA A 79 -3.90 -4.26 -4.92
CA ALA A 79 -2.66 -3.76 -5.51
C ALA A 79 -1.46 -3.96 -4.55
N SER A 80 -1.65 -3.61 -3.28
CA SER A 80 -0.68 -3.85 -2.20
C SER A 80 -0.29 -5.32 -2.08
N TRP A 81 -1.27 -6.23 -2.19
CA TRP A 81 -1.03 -7.67 -2.11
C TRP A 81 -0.19 -8.18 -3.28
N VAL A 82 -0.45 -7.70 -4.50
CA VAL A 82 0.36 -8.02 -5.68
C VAL A 82 1.80 -7.55 -5.48
N ALA A 83 2.01 -6.32 -4.99
CA ALA A 83 3.34 -5.79 -4.70
C ALA A 83 4.07 -6.63 -3.64
N TYR A 84 3.37 -7.06 -2.58
CA TYR A 84 3.92 -7.96 -1.57
C TYR A 84 4.36 -9.31 -2.16
N ARG A 85 3.53 -9.91 -3.02
CA ARG A 85 3.85 -11.18 -3.71
C ARG A 85 5.06 -11.04 -4.64
N VAL A 86 5.16 -9.95 -5.38
CA VAL A 86 6.32 -9.66 -6.25
C VAL A 86 7.60 -9.51 -5.43
N SER A 87 7.53 -8.76 -4.32
CA SER A 87 8.64 -8.62 -3.37
C SER A 87 9.07 -9.97 -2.79
N ALA A 88 8.14 -10.80 -2.35
CA ALA A 88 8.42 -12.15 -1.81
C ALA A 88 9.12 -13.05 -2.85
N ASN A 89 8.70 -13.00 -4.11
CA ASN A 89 9.33 -13.77 -5.19
C ASN A 89 10.76 -13.27 -5.49
N ALA A 90 10.99 -11.95 -5.50
CA ALA A 90 12.32 -11.38 -5.72
C ALA A 90 13.30 -11.78 -4.60
N ILE A 91 12.84 -11.84 -3.35
CA ILE A 91 13.64 -12.31 -2.21
C ILE A 91 14.02 -13.78 -2.36
N ARG A 92 13.08 -14.63 -2.81
CA ARG A 92 13.38 -16.04 -3.04
C ARG A 92 14.48 -16.19 -4.09
N ARG A 93 14.42 -15.42 -5.18
CA ARG A 93 15.47 -15.40 -6.22
C ARG A 93 16.81 -14.91 -5.68
N LEU A 94 16.83 -13.85 -4.88
CA LEU A 94 18.06 -13.36 -4.24
C LEU A 94 18.68 -14.40 -3.28
N ARG A 95 17.85 -15.15 -2.55
CA ARG A 95 18.32 -16.23 -1.68
C ARG A 95 18.83 -17.43 -2.48
N GLU A 96 18.21 -17.74 -3.63
CA GLU A 96 18.68 -18.78 -4.56
C GLU A 96 20.05 -18.42 -5.18
N LEU A 97 20.36 -17.14 -5.37
CA LEU A 97 21.65 -16.68 -5.92
C LEU A 97 22.83 -16.86 -4.94
N ASP A 98 22.57 -16.93 -3.62
CA ASP A 98 23.57 -17.06 -2.54
C ASP A 98 24.80 -16.13 -2.66
N TYR A 99 24.64 -14.97 -3.32
CA TYR A 99 25.74 -14.06 -3.63
C TYR A 99 26.14 -13.19 -2.43
N LEU A 100 25.16 -12.77 -1.62
CA LEU A 100 25.35 -11.95 -0.42
C LEU A 100 24.46 -12.44 0.73
N PRO A 101 24.92 -12.29 1.98
CA PRO A 101 24.13 -12.70 3.14
C PRO A 101 22.83 -11.89 3.23
N PRO A 102 21.74 -12.47 3.80
CA PRO A 102 20.44 -11.81 3.92
C PRO A 102 20.47 -10.43 4.57
N SER A 103 21.40 -10.20 5.51
CA SER A 103 21.62 -8.92 6.18
C SER A 103 21.92 -7.76 5.22
N ALA A 104 22.44 -8.04 4.02
CA ALA A 104 22.73 -7.03 3.01
C ALA A 104 21.48 -6.43 2.35
N TYR A 105 20.33 -7.12 2.41
CA TYR A 105 19.11 -6.72 1.70
C TYR A 105 17.81 -6.80 2.52
N GLU A 106 17.83 -7.35 3.73
CA GLU A 106 16.66 -7.41 4.62
C GLU A 106 15.98 -6.05 4.88
N GLY A 107 16.75 -4.97 5.02
CA GLY A 107 16.19 -3.62 5.23
C GLY A 107 15.46 -3.04 4.00
N ARG A 108 15.64 -3.64 2.82
CA ARG A 108 15.00 -3.20 1.56
C ARG A 108 13.74 -4.00 1.24
N VAL A 109 13.48 -5.06 2.01
CA VAL A 109 12.34 -5.95 1.83
C VAL A 109 11.06 -5.32 2.37
N LEU A 110 9.96 -5.51 1.65
CA LEU A 110 8.64 -5.26 2.18
C LEU A 110 8.30 -6.29 3.26
N GLY A 111 8.54 -5.92 4.52
CA GLY A 111 8.24 -6.79 5.66
C GLY A 111 6.74 -7.03 5.84
N PRO A 112 6.33 -8.19 6.37
CA PRO A 112 4.92 -8.47 6.65
C PRO A 112 4.32 -7.48 7.66
N ILE A 113 5.13 -6.98 8.60
CA ILE A 113 4.72 -5.97 9.57
C ILE A 113 4.44 -4.64 8.88
N THR A 114 5.34 -4.16 8.02
CA THR A 114 5.16 -2.92 7.26
C THR A 114 3.91 -3.02 6.38
N PHE A 115 3.75 -4.14 5.66
CA PHE A 115 2.57 -4.40 4.86
C PHE A 115 1.28 -4.34 5.69
N ALA A 116 1.23 -5.08 6.81
CA ALA A 116 0.07 -5.14 7.68
C ALA A 116 -0.26 -3.78 8.32
N ALA A 117 0.76 -3.02 8.74
CA ALA A 117 0.58 -1.69 9.31
C ALA A 117 0.03 -0.69 8.27
N CYS A 118 0.56 -0.70 7.05
CA CYS A 118 0.13 0.16 5.97
C CYS A 118 -1.31 -0.14 5.52
N VAL A 119 -1.60 -1.41 5.25
CA VAL A 119 -2.95 -1.85 4.84
C VAL A 119 -3.94 -1.65 5.98
N GLY A 120 -3.60 -2.11 7.19
CA GLY A 120 -4.46 -1.97 8.37
C GLY A 120 -4.74 -0.52 8.74
N GLY A 121 -3.72 0.34 8.71
CA GLY A 121 -3.87 1.77 8.98
C GLY A 121 -4.82 2.46 7.99
N ASN A 122 -4.66 2.20 6.69
CA ASN A 122 -5.60 2.70 5.68
C ASN A 122 -7.00 2.12 5.85
N GLY A 123 -7.12 0.86 6.26
CA GLY A 123 -8.40 0.22 6.56
C GLY A 123 -9.14 0.88 7.73
N ILE A 124 -8.41 1.25 8.79
CA ILE A 124 -8.98 1.99 9.92
C ILE A 124 -9.50 3.36 9.44
N LEU A 125 -8.70 4.11 8.67
CA LEU A 125 -9.11 5.42 8.15
C LEU A 125 -10.34 5.33 7.23
N ALA A 126 -10.35 4.35 6.32
CA ALA A 126 -11.49 4.11 5.43
C ALA A 126 -12.74 3.72 6.24
N GLY A 127 -12.59 2.84 7.23
CA GLY A 127 -13.68 2.42 8.11
C GLY A 127 -14.24 3.59 8.93
N LEU A 128 -13.38 4.45 9.47
CA LEU A 128 -13.80 5.67 10.19
C LEU A 128 -14.57 6.63 9.28
N LEU A 129 -14.10 6.84 8.05
CA LEU A 129 -14.80 7.69 7.09
C LEU A 129 -16.16 7.12 6.69
N ILE A 130 -16.24 5.82 6.42
CA ILE A 130 -17.51 5.13 6.12
C ILE A 130 -18.47 5.23 7.32
N ALA A 131 -17.98 4.98 8.53
CA ALA A 131 -18.79 5.10 9.75
C ALA A 131 -19.28 6.54 9.95
N ALA A 132 -18.42 7.53 9.73
CA ALA A 132 -18.79 8.95 9.81
C ALA A 132 -19.87 9.32 8.80
N LEU A 133 -19.77 8.80 7.57
CA LEU A 133 -20.80 8.98 6.54
C LEU A 133 -22.12 8.35 6.95
N LEU A 134 -22.12 7.10 7.42
CA LEU A 134 -23.36 6.35 7.70
C LEU A 134 -24.04 6.71 9.03
N ILE A 135 -23.27 7.18 10.02
CA ILE A 135 -23.80 7.56 11.35
C ILE A 135 -24.11 9.07 11.41
N GLY A 136 -23.35 9.88 10.67
CA GLY A 136 -23.50 11.34 10.66
C GLY A 136 -24.52 11.88 9.66
N SER A 137 -25.06 11.03 8.78
CA SER A 137 -26.14 11.35 7.83
C SER A 137 -27.52 11.10 8.41
#